data_AF-A0A1H2TBB0-F1
#
_entry.id   AF-A0A1H2TBB0-F1
#
_cell.length_a   1.000
_cell.length_b   1.000
_cell.length_c   1.000
_cell.angle_alpha   90.00
_cell.angle_beta   90.00
_cell.angle_gamma   90.00
#
_symmetry.space_group_name_H-M   'P 1'
#
loop_
_entity.id
_entity.type
_entity.pdbx_description
1 polymer ?
#
loop_
_entity_poly.entity_id
_entity_poly.type
_entity_poly.pdbx_seq_one_letter_code
_entity_poly.pdbx_strand_id
1 'polypeptide(L)'
;MAHEEITRQTIALIDALKGTTSAFGLAGTGSEYKIVVEIFLYKFFNDKFGYEAKKDKTYGERLRNAQSWDKEYDSFSEEDIEELFVFLPASVPRMRPEHTLSHLYNASGRGDLSTLLDSTLLDIALLNADTFSVATSGRSKVNIFSSVTTYIYYRYTEARRFR
;
A
#
# COMPACT_ATOMS: atom_id res chain seq x y z
N MET A 1 13.41 5.30 23.57
CA MET A 1 12.92 3.91 23.69
C MET A 1 11.92 3.58 22.58
N ALA A 2 10.60 3.81 22.70
CA ALA A 2 9.62 3.40 21.66
C ALA A 2 9.75 4.16 20.33
N HIS A 3 9.97 5.48 20.39
CA HIS A 3 10.17 6.32 19.19
C HIS A 3 11.42 5.93 18.37
N GLU A 4 12.53 5.66 19.07
CA GLU A 4 13.78 5.21 18.45
C GLU A 4 13.62 3.83 17.78
N GLU A 5 12.86 2.93 18.42
CA GLU A 5 12.59 1.61 17.87
C GLU A 5 11.73 1.68 16.59
N ILE A 6 10.66 2.47 16.59
CA ILE A 6 9.84 2.69 15.39
C ILE A 6 10.69 3.29 14.27
N THR A 7 11.48 4.32 14.58
CA THR A 7 12.38 4.96 13.60
C THR A 7 13.34 3.93 12.99
N ARG A 8 13.94 3.08 13.82
CA ARG A 8 14.85 2.02 13.37
C ARG A 8 14.16 1.01 12.47
N GLN A 9 12.96 0.57 12.82
CA GLN A 9 12.17 -0.36 12.00
C GLN A 9 11.74 0.26 10.66
N THR A 10 11.35 1.53 10.67
CA THR A 10 11.01 2.29 9.46
C THR A 10 12.21 2.41 8.52
N ILE A 11 13.39 2.75 9.04
CA ILE A 11 14.63 2.81 8.25
C ILE A 11 14.96 1.43 7.68
N ALA A 12 14.89 0.38 8.51
CA ALA A 12 15.15 -0.99 8.06
C ALA A 12 14.18 -1.45 6.95
N LEU A 13 12.91 -1.06 7.01
CA LEU A 13 11.94 -1.31 5.94
C LEU A 13 12.34 -0.60 4.64
N ILE A 14 12.70 0.69 4.71
CA ILE A 14 13.14 1.45 3.54
C ILE A 14 14.41 0.85 2.94
N ASP A 15 15.38 0.47 3.78
CA ASP A 15 16.62 -0.15 3.32
C ASP A 15 16.37 -1.53 2.70
N ALA A 16 15.42 -2.31 3.23
CA ALA A 16 15.00 -3.56 2.61
C ALA A 16 14.39 -3.34 1.22
N LEU A 17 13.51 -2.35 1.06
CA LEU A 17 12.92 -2.00 -0.24
C LEU A 17 13.98 -1.54 -1.25
N LYS A 18 14.94 -0.72 -0.82
CA LYS A 18 16.09 -0.30 -1.63
C LYS A 18 16.97 -1.50 -2.00
N GLY A 19 17.24 -2.39 -1.05
CA GLY A 19 18.00 -3.62 -1.29
C GLY A 19 17.33 -4.50 -2.35
N THR A 20 16.02 -4.70 -2.26
CA THR A 20 15.24 -5.44 -3.26
C THR A 20 15.32 -4.80 -4.64
N THR A 21 15.00 -3.51 -4.76
CA THR A 21 15.04 -2.81 -6.06
C THR A 21 16.46 -2.76 -6.66
N SER A 22 17.48 -2.61 -5.82
CA SER A 22 18.89 -2.69 -6.23
C SER A 22 19.26 -4.06 -6.80
N ALA A 23 18.79 -5.15 -6.19
CA ALA A 23 19.02 -6.51 -6.69
C ALA A 23 18.44 -6.76 -8.09
N PHE A 24 17.45 -5.96 -8.50
CA PHE A 24 16.85 -6.00 -9.84
C PHE A 24 17.32 -4.85 -10.75
N GLY A 25 18.44 -4.19 -10.42
CA GLY A 25 19.12 -3.25 -11.32
C GLY A 25 18.54 -1.84 -11.33
N LEU A 26 17.74 -1.46 -10.32
CA LEU A 26 17.12 -0.14 -10.21
C LEU A 26 17.88 0.81 -9.26
N ALA A 27 18.99 0.36 -8.66
CA ALA A 27 19.78 1.13 -7.69
C ALA A 27 20.11 2.55 -8.19
N GLY A 28 19.78 3.57 -7.39
CA GLY A 28 20.07 4.97 -7.67
C GLY A 28 19.24 5.60 -8.78
N THR A 29 18.19 4.92 -9.27
CA THR A 29 17.35 5.43 -10.36
C THR A 29 16.11 6.16 -9.84
N GLY A 30 15.53 7.02 -10.70
CA GLY A 30 14.21 7.60 -10.43
C GLY A 30 13.12 6.53 -10.28
N SER A 31 13.26 5.37 -10.93
CA SER A 31 12.35 4.23 -10.76
C SER A 31 12.44 3.62 -9.36
N GLU A 32 13.65 3.42 -8.81
CA GLU A 32 13.82 2.95 -7.42
C GLU A 32 13.11 3.88 -6.44
N TYR A 33 13.36 5.19 -6.55
CA TYR A 33 12.70 6.18 -5.68
C TYR A 33 11.17 6.04 -5.73
N LYS A 34 10.59 5.99 -6.93
CA LYS A 34 9.14 5.87 -7.10
C LYS A 34 8.59 4.56 -6.52
N ILE A 35 9.23 3.42 -6.81
CA ILE A 35 8.80 2.11 -6.28
C ILE A 35 8.88 2.11 -4.76
N VAL A 36 9.99 2.56 -4.18
CA VAL A 36 10.18 2.61 -2.72
C VAL A 36 9.12 3.49 -2.06
N VAL A 37 8.86 4.68 -2.61
CA VAL A 37 7.86 5.61 -2.06
C VAL A 37 6.45 5.03 -2.13
N GLU A 38 6.03 4.50 -3.27
CA GLU A 38 4.68 3.95 -3.46
C GLU A 38 4.44 2.74 -2.54
N ILE A 39 5.39 1.79 -2.46
CA ILE A 39 5.25 0.60 -1.59
C ILE A 39 5.35 0.97 -0.10
N PHE A 40 6.21 1.92 0.26
CA PHE A 40 6.29 2.41 1.63
C PHE A 40 4.98 3.08 2.06
N LEU A 41 4.42 3.94 1.20
CA LEU A 41 3.17 4.63 1.48
C LEU A 41 2.00 3.65 1.56
N TYR A 42 1.98 2.62 0.71
CA TYR A 42 0.99 1.54 0.78
C TYR A 42 1.06 0.78 2.11
N LYS A 43 2.27 0.46 2.59
CA LYS A 43 2.45 -0.14 3.92
C LYS A 43 1.99 0.79 5.03
N PHE A 44 2.31 2.07 4.94
CA PHE A 44 1.88 3.09 5.91
C PHE A 44 0.35 3.21 5.96
N PHE A 45 -0.33 3.21 4.81
CA PHE A 45 -1.79 3.24 4.73
C PHE A 45 -2.40 2.02 5.43
N ASN A 46 -1.89 0.82 5.14
CA ASN A 46 -2.31 -0.42 5.81
C ASN A 46 -2.17 -0.34 7.34
N ASP A 47 -1.01 0.11 7.83
CA ASP A 47 -0.76 0.20 9.26
C ASP A 47 -1.64 1.23 9.94
N LYS A 48 -1.78 2.41 9.32
CA LYS A 48 -2.61 3.50 9.86
C LYS A 48 -4.08 3.10 9.90
N PHE A 49 -4.59 2.52 8.81
CA PHE A 49 -5.96 2.04 8.74
C PHE A 49 -6.21 0.95 9.79
N GLY A 50 -5.40 -0.11 9.80
CA GLY A 50 -5.57 -1.22 10.74
C GLY A 50 -5.45 -0.79 12.21
N TYR A 51 -4.55 0.15 12.53
CA TYR A 51 -4.43 0.70 13.88
C TYR A 51 -5.68 1.48 14.32
N GLU A 52 -6.23 2.34 13.46
CA GLU A 52 -7.41 3.15 13.81
C GLU A 52 -8.71 2.35 13.76
N ALA A 53 -8.86 1.40 12.82
CA ALA A 53 -9.98 0.46 12.78
C ALA A 53 -10.04 -0.37 14.07
N LYS A 54 -8.88 -0.83 14.57
CA LYS A 54 -8.78 -1.49 15.87
C LYS A 54 -9.10 -0.60 17.05
N LYS A 55 -9.18 0.72 16.92
CA LYS A 55 -9.57 1.63 18.00
C LYS A 55 -11.03 2.05 17.93
N ASP A 56 -11.71 1.70 16.84
CA ASP A 56 -13.14 1.95 16.70
C ASP A 56 -13.94 1.29 17.83
N LYS A 57 -15.07 1.91 18.18
CA LYS A 57 -15.92 1.47 19.30
C LYS A 57 -16.84 0.31 18.92
N THR A 58 -17.25 0.24 17.66
CA THR A 58 -18.20 -0.77 17.16
C THR A 58 -17.45 -2.01 16.69
N TYR A 59 -16.44 -1.82 15.84
CA TYR A 59 -15.72 -2.91 15.18
C TYR A 59 -14.37 -3.22 15.82
N GLY A 60 -13.81 -2.30 16.61
CA GLY A 60 -12.45 -2.43 17.10
C GLY A 60 -12.26 -3.64 18.04
N GLU A 61 -13.27 -4.02 18.84
CA GLU A 61 -13.16 -5.21 19.69
C GLU A 61 -13.03 -6.50 18.87
N ARG A 62 -13.89 -6.65 17.85
CA ARG A 62 -13.85 -7.76 16.90
C ARG A 62 -12.47 -7.86 16.22
N LEU A 63 -11.95 -6.74 15.73
CA LEU A 63 -10.64 -6.68 15.06
C LEU A 63 -9.44 -6.89 15.99
N ARG A 64 -9.51 -6.48 17.26
CA ARG A 64 -8.43 -6.67 18.25
C ARG A 64 -8.34 -8.10 18.76
N ASN A 65 -9.50 -8.76 18.90
CA ASN A 65 -9.58 -10.12 19.46
C ASN A 65 -9.41 -11.22 18.40
N ALA A 66 -9.50 -10.87 17.12
CA ALA A 66 -9.19 -11.78 16.02
C ALA A 66 -7.72 -12.20 16.05
N GLN A 67 -7.45 -13.47 15.68
CA GLN A 67 -6.08 -13.97 15.51
C GLN A 67 -5.31 -13.17 14.44
N SER A 68 -6.02 -12.70 13.41
CA SER A 68 -5.53 -11.86 12.33
C SER A 68 -6.65 -10.88 11.97
N TRP A 69 -6.41 -9.61 12.26
CA TRP A 69 -7.40 -8.54 12.10
C TRP A 69 -7.82 -8.35 10.65
N ASP A 70 -6.87 -8.54 9.74
CA ASP A 70 -6.97 -8.44 8.29
C ASP A 70 -7.86 -9.55 7.73
N LYS A 71 -7.71 -10.79 8.21
CA LYS A 71 -8.63 -11.88 7.87
C LYS A 71 -10.03 -11.68 8.45
N GLU A 72 -10.12 -11.10 9.65
CA GLU A 72 -11.41 -10.74 10.21
C GLU A 72 -12.07 -9.63 9.37
N TYR A 73 -11.27 -8.67 8.91
CA TYR A 73 -11.74 -7.58 8.06
C TYR A 73 -12.22 -8.08 6.68
N ASP A 74 -11.61 -9.13 6.11
CA ASP A 74 -12.11 -9.82 4.92
C ASP A 74 -13.56 -10.36 5.06
N SER A 75 -14.07 -10.50 6.29
CA SER A 75 -15.43 -10.98 6.56
C SER A 75 -16.46 -9.86 6.77
N PHE A 76 -16.05 -8.59 6.67
CA PHE A 76 -16.97 -7.47 6.81
C PHE A 76 -17.89 -7.40 5.60
N SER A 77 -19.17 -7.08 5.83
CA SER A 77 -20.08 -6.76 4.75
C SER A 77 -19.80 -5.36 4.19
N GLU A 78 -20.35 -5.04 3.01
CA GLU A 78 -20.29 -3.68 2.47
C GLU A 78 -20.88 -2.65 3.43
N GLU A 79 -21.96 -2.99 4.14
CA GLU A 79 -22.56 -2.12 5.15
C GLU A 79 -21.60 -1.88 6.33
N ASP A 80 -20.94 -2.94 6.81
CA ASP A 80 -19.94 -2.82 7.89
C ASP A 80 -18.75 -1.95 7.48
N ILE A 81 -18.30 -2.06 6.22
CA ILE A 81 -17.19 -1.28 5.68
C ILE A 81 -17.56 0.21 5.62
N GLU A 82 -18.72 0.53 5.06
CA GLU A 82 -19.18 1.92 4.94
C GLU A 82 -19.45 2.54 6.32
N GLU A 83 -20.02 1.77 7.26
CA GLU A 83 -20.22 2.23 8.64
C GLU A 83 -18.88 2.51 9.35
N LEU A 84 -17.91 1.59 9.23
CA LEU A 84 -16.55 1.81 9.75
C LEU A 84 -15.92 3.08 9.15
N PHE A 85 -16.07 3.32 7.85
CA PHE A 85 -15.53 4.52 7.19
C PHE A 85 -16.15 5.83 7.68
N VAL A 86 -17.38 5.81 8.20
CA VAL A 86 -18.02 6.97 8.82
C VAL A 86 -17.42 7.26 10.20
N PHE A 87 -17.04 6.23 10.96
CA PHE A 87 -16.48 6.39 12.31
C PHE A 87 -15.00 6.75 12.33
N LEU A 88 -14.27 6.41 11.26
CA LEU A 88 -12.86 6.74 11.15
C LEU A 88 -12.62 8.25 10.99
N PRO A 89 -11.60 8.83 11.68
CA PRO A 89 -11.21 10.22 11.46
C PRO A 89 -10.85 10.48 10.00
N ALA A 90 -11.13 11.68 9.50
CA ALA A 90 -10.84 12.07 8.11
C ALA A 90 -9.35 11.91 7.72
N SER A 91 -8.43 11.96 8.68
CA SER A 91 -7.00 11.75 8.45
C SER A 91 -6.60 10.27 8.28
N VAL A 92 -7.53 9.32 8.39
CA VAL A 92 -7.28 7.90 8.22
C VAL A 92 -7.61 7.52 6.77
N PRO A 93 -6.66 6.89 6.04
CA PRO A 93 -6.96 6.42 4.71
C PRO A 93 -8.01 5.32 4.75
N ARG A 94 -9.00 5.39 3.86
CA ARG A 94 -10.00 4.35 3.66
C ARG A 94 -9.38 3.22 2.86
N MET A 95 -9.56 1.98 3.33
CA MET A 95 -9.07 0.78 2.66
C MET A 95 -10.17 -0.27 2.75
N ARG A 96 -10.50 -0.90 1.62
CA ARG A 96 -11.41 -2.05 1.57
C ARG A 96 -10.63 -3.33 1.90
N PRO A 97 -11.29 -4.45 2.26
CA PRO A 97 -10.58 -5.67 2.64
C PRO A 97 -9.59 -6.18 1.56
N GLU A 98 -10.00 -6.12 0.30
CA GLU A 98 -9.20 -6.46 -0.87
C GLU A 98 -7.98 -5.55 -1.08
N HIS A 99 -7.96 -4.37 -0.45
CA HIS A 99 -6.82 -3.45 -0.47
C HIS A 99 -5.76 -3.79 0.58
N THR A 100 -6.00 -4.73 1.48
CA THR A 100 -5.04 -5.02 2.54
C THR A 100 -3.82 -5.76 2.01
N LEU A 101 -2.66 -5.50 2.61
CA LEU A 101 -1.40 -6.14 2.24
C LEU A 101 -1.50 -7.67 2.35
N SER A 102 -2.21 -8.17 3.36
CA SER A 102 -2.43 -9.59 3.57
C SER A 102 -3.32 -10.20 2.49
N HIS A 103 -4.39 -9.51 2.08
CA HIS A 103 -5.23 -9.95 0.98
C HIS A 103 -4.42 -10.08 -0.31
N LEU A 104 -3.63 -9.05 -0.63
CA LEU A 104 -2.74 -9.05 -1.79
C LEU A 104 -1.70 -10.19 -1.72
N TYR A 105 -1.07 -10.37 -0.56
CA TYR A 105 -0.08 -11.44 -0.34
C TYR A 105 -0.70 -12.83 -0.52
N ASN A 106 -1.90 -13.06 0.01
CA ASN A 106 -2.60 -14.34 -0.13
C ASN A 106 -3.06 -14.60 -1.57
N ALA A 107 -3.27 -13.55 -2.37
CA ALA A 107 -3.58 -13.65 -3.80
C ALA A 107 -2.34 -13.86 -4.69
N SER A 108 -1.13 -13.60 -4.19
CA SER A 108 0.11 -13.60 -4.99
C SER A 108 0.42 -14.93 -5.70
N GLY A 109 -0.05 -16.06 -5.17
CA GLY A 109 0.12 -17.38 -5.79
C GLY A 109 -0.79 -17.67 -6.98
N ARG A 110 -1.76 -16.79 -7.29
CA ARG A 110 -2.79 -17.01 -8.33
C ARG A 110 -2.39 -16.52 -9.73
N GLY A 111 -1.19 -15.93 -9.86
CA GLY A 111 -0.72 -15.26 -11.07
C GLY A 111 -1.15 -13.79 -11.12
N ASP A 112 -0.50 -13.03 -12.01
CA ASP A 112 -0.82 -11.62 -12.31
C ASP A 112 -0.74 -10.63 -11.13
N LEU A 113 0.14 -10.91 -10.16
CA LEU A 113 0.40 -10.05 -9.01
C LEU A 113 0.73 -8.61 -9.40
N SER A 114 1.41 -8.41 -10.53
CA SER A 114 1.73 -7.08 -11.07
C SER A 114 0.48 -6.25 -11.34
N THR A 115 -0.50 -6.83 -12.02
CA THR A 115 -1.76 -6.15 -12.35
C THR A 115 -2.61 -5.95 -11.10
N LEU A 116 -2.64 -6.95 -10.22
CA LEU A 116 -3.38 -6.85 -8.96
C LEU A 116 -2.83 -5.74 -8.08
N LEU A 117 -1.50 -5.68 -7.89
CA LEU A 117 -0.84 -4.62 -7.12
C LEU A 117 -1.17 -3.24 -7.69
N ASP A 118 -1.01 -3.04 -9.00
CA ASP A 118 -1.28 -1.74 -9.61
C ASP A 118 -2.75 -1.35 -9.50
N SER A 119 -3.67 -2.30 -9.69
CA SER A 119 -5.11 -2.05 -9.54
C SER A 119 -5.45 -1.66 -8.11
N THR A 120 -4.93 -2.41 -7.12
CA THR A 120 -5.10 -2.07 -5.70
C THR A 120 -4.62 -0.66 -5.37
N LEU A 121 -3.45 -0.25 -5.85
CA LEU A 121 -2.92 1.10 -5.59
C LEU A 121 -3.81 2.19 -6.21
N LEU A 122 -4.27 1.97 -7.43
CA LEU A 122 -5.16 2.91 -8.13
C LEU A 122 -6.54 3.00 -7.46
N ASP A 123 -7.09 1.88 -7.01
CA ASP A 123 -8.38 1.84 -6.32
C ASP A 123 -8.30 2.52 -4.95
N ILE A 124 -7.22 2.31 -4.20
CA ILE A 124 -6.97 3.07 -2.96
C ILE A 124 -6.88 4.57 -3.26
N ALA A 125 -6.16 4.98 -4.31
CA ALA A 125 -6.05 6.38 -4.67
C ALA A 125 -7.41 7.00 -5.03
N LEU A 126 -8.24 6.29 -5.78
CA LEU A 126 -9.58 6.74 -6.14
C LEU A 126 -10.48 6.88 -4.91
N LEU A 127 -10.50 5.86 -4.04
CA LEU A 127 -11.30 5.84 -2.81
C LEU A 127 -10.95 6.99 -1.86
N ASN A 128 -9.72 7.49 -1.93
CA ASN A 128 -9.16 8.49 -1.03
C ASN A 128 -8.97 9.87 -1.68
N ALA A 129 -9.42 10.05 -2.93
CA ALA A 129 -9.10 11.22 -3.74
C ALA A 129 -9.61 12.54 -3.15
N ASP A 130 -10.67 12.55 -2.36
CA ASP A 130 -11.20 13.77 -1.76
C ASP A 130 -10.40 14.26 -0.55
N THR A 131 -9.69 13.34 0.11
CA THR A 131 -8.90 13.64 1.30
C THR A 131 -7.41 13.78 0.99
N PHE A 132 -6.88 12.92 0.14
CA PHE A 132 -5.43 12.73 -0.04
C PHE A 132 -4.90 13.11 -1.42
N SER A 133 -5.68 13.84 -2.24
CA SER A 133 -5.18 14.39 -3.51
C SER A 133 -4.66 15.82 -3.36
N VAL A 134 -3.66 16.17 -4.17
CA VAL A 134 -3.13 17.54 -4.25
C VAL A 134 -3.63 18.20 -5.52
N ALA A 135 -4.25 19.37 -5.39
CA ALA A 135 -4.58 20.20 -6.53
C ALA A 135 -3.33 20.96 -7.02
N THR A 136 -2.99 20.79 -8.28
CA THR A 136 -1.94 21.57 -8.94
C THR A 136 -2.42 22.98 -9.26
N SER A 137 -1.50 23.90 -9.52
CA SER A 137 -1.82 25.27 -9.98
C SER A 137 -2.67 25.29 -11.26
N GLY A 138 -2.62 24.23 -12.08
CA GLY A 138 -3.46 24.03 -13.26
C GLY A 138 -4.82 23.38 -12.99
N ARG A 139 -5.21 23.19 -11.73
CA ARG A 139 -6.44 22.49 -11.26
C ARG A 139 -6.53 20.99 -11.59
N SER A 140 -5.46 20.37 -12.08
CA SER A 140 -5.37 18.91 -12.15
C SER A 140 -5.12 18.34 -10.75
N LYS A 141 -5.88 17.32 -10.34
CA LYS A 141 -5.63 16.55 -9.12
C LYS A 141 -4.50 15.55 -9.35
N VAL A 142 -3.51 15.53 -8.48
CA VAL A 142 -2.47 14.48 -8.43
C VAL A 142 -2.91 13.44 -7.41
N ASN A 143 -3.01 12.19 -7.87
CA ASN A 143 -3.36 11.04 -7.04
C ASN A 143 -2.25 10.71 -6.05
N ILE A 144 -2.64 10.14 -4.92
CA ILE A 144 -1.72 9.75 -3.85
C ILE A 144 -0.90 8.50 -4.19
N PHE A 145 -1.43 7.63 -5.06
CA PHE A 145 -0.73 6.46 -5.61
C PHE A 145 -0.73 6.46 -7.14
N SER A 146 0.27 5.79 -7.69
CA SER A 146 0.40 5.47 -9.11
C SER A 146 0.72 3.98 -9.31
N SER A 147 0.48 3.46 -10.52
CA SER A 147 0.92 2.13 -10.93
C SER A 147 2.44 1.98 -10.82
N VAL A 148 2.90 1.00 -10.03
CA VAL A 148 4.31 0.79 -9.72
C VAL A 148 5.01 -0.01 -10.82
N THR A 149 4.30 -0.92 -11.49
CA THR A 149 4.92 -1.80 -12.50
C THR A 149 5.45 -1.02 -13.71
N THR A 150 4.89 0.16 -13.99
CA THR A 150 5.37 1.08 -15.04
C THR A 150 6.82 1.55 -14.84
N TYR A 151 7.36 1.40 -13.62
CA TYR A 151 8.73 1.76 -13.29
C TYR A 151 9.69 0.57 -13.34
N ILE A 152 9.16 -0.65 -13.54
CA ILE A 152 9.94 -1.88 -13.66
C ILE A 152 10.24 -2.11 -15.13
N TYR A 153 11.45 -1.72 -15.55
CA TYR A 153 11.94 -2.04 -16.89
C TYR A 153 12.88 -3.26 -16.79
N TYR A 154 12.58 -4.32 -17.53
CA TYR A 154 13.55 -5.38 -17.75
C TYR A 154 14.74 -4.79 -18.52
N ARG A 155 15.94 -4.80 -17.92
CA ARG A 155 17.15 -4.76 -18.75
C ARG A 155 17.17 -6.05 -19.57
N TYR A 156 16.81 -5.96 -20.85
CA TYR A 156 17.34 -6.91 -21.83
C TYR A 156 18.86 -6.74 -21.80
N THR A 157 19.56 -7.54 -21.00
CA THR A 157 20.99 -7.74 -21.19
C THR A 157 21.17 -8.39 -22.55
N GLU A 158 21.92 -7.72 -23.41
CA GLU A 158 22.27 -8.12 -24.78
C GLU A 158 22.79 -9.57 -24.87
N ALA A 159 21.90 -10.54 -25.09
CA ALA A 159 22.24 -11.88 -25.57
C ALA A 159 21.94 -12.05 -27.07
N ARG A 160 22.06 -10.97 -27.84
CA ARG A 160 21.90 -10.95 -29.31
C ARG A 160 22.98 -10.17 -30.06
N ARG A 161 24.18 -10.04 -29.48
CA ARG A 161 25.41 -9.93 -30.28
C ARG A 161 25.96 -11.35 -30.40
N PHE A 162 26.33 -11.76 -31.61
CA PHE A 162 26.58 -13.13 -32.08
C PHE A 162 25.35 -13.89 -32.60
N ARG A 163 24.72 -13.34 -33.65
CA ARG A 163 24.50 -14.10 -34.89
C ARG A 163 24.99 -13.28 -36.06
#